data_AF-A0A7K3EK33-F1
#
_entry.id   AF-A0A7K3EK33-F1
#
_cell.length_a   1.000
_cell.length_b   1.000
_cell.length_c   1.000
_cell.angle_alpha   90.00
_cell.angle_beta   90.00
_cell.angle_gamma   90.00
#
_symmetry.space_group_name_H-M   'P 1'
#
loop_
_entity.id
_entity.type
_entity.pdbx_description
1 polymer ?
#
loop_
_entity_poly.entity_id
_entity_poly.type
_entity_poly.pdbx_seq_one_letter_code
_entity_poly.pdbx_strand_id
1 'polypeptide(L)' 'MQTPTELRARADELESRVSPVTAGPPRTDDERMWLEKATALRAEAERLDAADRVAEK' A
#
# COMPACT_ATOMS: atom_id res chain seq x y z
N MET A 1 -2.10 -8.58 -15.10
CA MET A 1 -1.79 -8.89 -13.70
C MET A 1 -0.79 -7.85 -13.23
N GLN A 2 -0.97 -7.27 -12.05
CA GLN A 2 0.02 -6.34 -11.49
C GLN A 2 1.12 -7.14 -10.80
N THR A 3 2.36 -6.71 -10.94
CA THR A 3 3.49 -7.30 -10.21
C THR A 3 3.51 -6.81 -8.76
N PRO A 4 4.09 -7.58 -7.82
CA PRO A 4 4.28 -7.15 -6.43
C PRO A 4 4.97 -5.78 -6.31
N THR A 5 5.95 -5.51 -7.18
CA THR A 5 6.68 -4.24 -7.24
C THR A 5 5.78 -3.06 -7.63
N GLU A 6 4.90 -3.23 -8.63
CA GLU A 6 3.96 -2.18 -9.04
C GLU A 6 2.91 -1.88 -7.95
N LEU A 7 2.50 -2.91 -7.20
CA LEU A 7 1.58 -2.74 -6.07
C LEU A 7 2.21 -1.95 -4.92
N ARG A 8 3.48 -2.24 -4.59
CA ARG A 8 4.25 -1.46 -3.60
C ARG A 8 4.44 -0.02 -4.03
N ALA A 9 4.83 0.22 -5.29
CA ALA A 9 4.99 1.57 -5.82
C ALA A 9 3.69 2.39 -5.71
N ARG A 10 2.54 1.78 -6.02
CA ARG A 10 1.22 2.42 -5.85
C ARG A 10 0.87 2.69 -4.38
N ALA A 11 1.26 1.79 -3.46
CA ALA A 11 1.07 2.02 -2.03
C ALA A 11 1.88 3.24 -1.57
N ASP A 12 3.14 3.33 -1.99
CA ASP A 12 4.02 4.46 -1.64
C ASP A 12 3.52 5.78 -2.25
N GLU A 13 3.00 5.76 -3.48
CA GLU A 13 2.34 6.92 -4.09
C GLU A 13 1.14 7.40 -3.25
N LEU A 14 0.30 6.48 -2.76
CA LEU A 14 -0.85 6.83 -1.93
C LEU A 14 -0.43 7.40 -0.58
N GLU A 15 0.62 6.86 0.04
CA GLU A 15 1.16 7.40 1.29
C GLU A 15 1.81 8.77 1.11
N SER A 16 2.46 9.02 -0.03
CA SER A 16 3.08 10.32 -0.33
C SER A 16 2.06 11.46 -0.42
N ARG A 17 0.78 11.14 -0.68
CA ARG A 17 -0.32 12.11 -0.72
C ARG A 17 -0.85 12.49 0.67
N VAL A 18 -0.52 11.71 1.69
CA VAL A 18 -0.98 11.93 3.06
C VAL A 18 -0.04 12.89 3.76
N SER A 19 -0.58 13.97 4.32
CA SER A 19 0.26 14.94 5.02
C SER A 19 0.84 14.31 6.30
N PRO A 20 2.10 14.63 6.66
CA PRO A 20 2.68 14.16 7.92
C PRO A 20 1.84 14.61 9.11
N VAL A 21 1.51 13.68 10.02
CA VAL A 21 0.80 14.00 11.25
C VAL A 21 1.80 14.60 12.25
N THR A 22 2.16 15.85 12.06
CA THR A 22 3.01 16.61 12.97
C THR A 22 2.18 17.75 13.56
N ALA A 23 1.40 17.44 14.59
CA ALA A 23 0.59 18.41 15.37
C ALA A 23 -0.49 19.20 14.60
N GLY A 24 -0.92 18.72 13.42
CA GLY A 24 -2.03 19.29 12.65
C GLY A 24 -3.41 18.68 13.00
N PRO A 25 -4.47 19.10 12.29
CA PRO A 25 -5.80 18.49 12.41
C PRO A 25 -5.75 16.97 12.19
N PRO A 26 -6.73 16.21 12.70
CA PRO A 26 -6.87 14.80 12.38
C PRO A 26 -6.91 14.57 10.86
N ARG A 27 -6.44 13.40 10.42
CA ARG A 27 -6.48 13.02 9.00
C ARG A 27 -7.88 13.15 8.42
N THR A 28 -7.96 13.59 7.18
CA THR A 28 -9.22 13.63 6.43
C THR A 28 -9.69 12.22 6.07
N ASP A 29 -10.96 12.10 5.66
CA ASP A 29 -11.51 10.83 5.16
C ASP A 29 -10.72 10.29 3.96
N ASP A 30 -10.32 11.19 3.05
CA ASP A 30 -9.53 10.84 1.86
C ASP A 30 -8.15 10.31 2.24
N GLU A 31 -7.48 10.96 3.20
CA GLU A 31 -6.17 10.51 3.69
C GLU A 31 -6.27 9.13 4.35
N ARG A 32 -7.32 8.90 5.14
CA ARG A 32 -7.58 7.57 5.73
C ARG A 32 -7.81 6.52 4.65
N MET A 33 -8.63 6.84 3.65
CA MET A 33 -8.90 5.95 2.52
C MET A 33 -7.63 5.62 1.72
N TRP A 34 -6.75 6.60 1.50
CA TRP A 34 -5.47 6.37 0.81
C TRP A 34 -4.56 5.43 1.61
N LEU A 35 -4.47 5.59 2.93
CA LEU A 35 -3.68 4.69 3.80
C LEU A 35 -4.26 3.27 3.85
N GLU A 36 -5.58 3.13 3.94
CA GLU A 36 -6.24 1.83 3.90
C GLU A 36 -5.96 1.11 2.58
N LYS A 37 -6.06 1.85 1.46
CA LYS A 37 -5.75 1.30 0.13
C LYS A 37 -4.26 0.95 -0.02
N ALA A 38 -3.35 1.79 0.48
CA ALA A 38 -1.92 1.49 0.48
C ALA A 38 -1.62 0.19 1.25
N THR A 39 -2.25 0.02 2.42
CA THR A 39 -2.14 -1.19 3.24
C THR A 39 -2.64 -2.42 2.49
N ALA A 40 -3.81 -2.33 1.86
CA ALA A 40 -4.37 -3.43 1.06
C ALA A 40 -3.46 -3.80 -0.13
N LEU A 41 -2.85 -2.82 -0.79
CA LEU A 41 -1.92 -3.06 -1.90
C LEU A 41 -0.63 -3.76 -1.43
N ARG A 42 -0.10 -3.41 -0.26
CA ARG A 42 1.06 -4.12 0.31
C ARG A 42 0.72 -5.55 0.69
N ALA A 43 -0.43 -5.78 1.31
CA ALA A 43 -0.90 -7.13 1.62
C ALA A 43 -1.07 -7.98 0.34
N GLU A 44 -1.56 -7.39 -0.75
CA GLU A 44 -1.64 -8.08 -2.03
C GLU A 44 -0.27 -8.40 -2.62
N ALA A 45 0.67 -7.46 -2.56
CA ALA A 45 2.06 -7.70 -2.99
C ALA A 45 2.71 -8.85 -2.20
N GLU A 46 2.49 -8.90 -0.89
CA GLU A 46 2.97 -9.99 -0.03
C GLU A 46 2.33 -11.33 -0.39
N ARG A 47 1.03 -11.36 -0.68
CA ARG A 47 0.35 -12.59 -1.14
C ARG A 47 0.93 -13.11 -2.45
N LEU A 48 1.18 -12.22 -3.41
CA LEU A 48 1.75 -12.58 -4.70
C LEU A 48 3.20 -13.08 -4.56
N ASP A 49 4.03 -12.41 -3.75
CA ASP A 49 5.39 -12.87 -3.46
C ASP A 49 5.39 -14.23 -2.75
N ALA A 50 4.45 -14.48 -1.84
CA ALA A 50 4.32 -15.76 -1.17
C ALA A 50 3.88 -16.87 -2.15
N ALA A 51 2.93 -16.57 -3.06
CA ALA A 51 2.47 -17.51 -4.07
C ALA A 51 3.59 -17.90 -5.05
N ASP A 52 4.41 -16.93 -5.48
CA ASP A 52 5.54 -17.16 -6.38
C ASP A 52 6.58 -18.11 -5.75
N ARG A 53 6.93 -17.88 -4.48
CA ARG A 53 7.85 -18.77 -3.73
C ARG A 53 7.31 -20.18 -3.50
N VAL A 54 5.97 -20.34 -3.40
CA VAL A 54 5.35 -21.66 -3.26
C VAL A 54 5.33 -22.40 -4.60
N ALA A 55 5.24 -21.69 -5.72
CA ALA A 55 5.27 -22.29 -7.05
C ALA A 55 6.67 -22.79 -7.48
N GLU A 56 7.75 -22.27 -6.88
CA GLU A 56 9.14 -22.68 -7.14
C GLU A 56 9.61 -23.95 -6.37
N LYS A 57 8.74 -24.61 -5.59
CA LYS A 57 9.07 -25.84 -4.83
C LYS A 57 8.43 -27.09 -5.42
#